data_AF-A0A7K2D733-F1
#
_entry.id   AF-A0A7K2D733-F1
#
_cell.length_a   1.000
_cell.length_b   1.000
_cell.length_c   1.000
_cell.angle_alpha   90.00
_cell.angle_beta   90.00
_cell.angle_gamma   90.00
#
_symmetry.space_group_name_H-M   'P 1'
#
loop_
_entity.id
_entity.type
_entity.pdbx_description
1 polymer ?
#
loop_
_entity_poly.entity_id
_entity_poly.type
_entity_poly.pdbx_seq_one_letter_code
_entity_poly.pdbx_strand_id
1 'polypeptide(L)'
;MSIILDETTPVLVQGVTGRIATFHTAEMLTYGTNVVGGVTPGRGGDTHCDVPVFDTMKQAVAATEATASVVFVPPPFAADAIMEAADAGIEYC
;
A
#
# COMPACT_ATOMS: atom_id res chain seq x y z
N MET A 1 -13.33 -4.16 19.23
CA MET A 1 -12.10 -3.69 19.92
C MET A 1 -10.93 -4.32 19.18
N SER A 2 -10.23 -3.52 18.40
CA SER A 2 -9.04 -3.88 17.63
C SER A 2 -7.79 -3.83 18.52
N ILE A 3 -6.67 -4.37 18.04
CA ILE A 3 -5.35 -4.31 18.72
C ILE A 3 -4.37 -3.44 17.93
N ILE A 4 -4.22 -3.70 16.61
CA ILE A 4 -3.23 -3.02 15.76
C ILE A 4 -3.91 -2.18 14.68
N LEU A 5 -4.89 -2.74 13.96
CA LEU A 5 -5.60 -2.10 12.86
C LEU A 5 -7.11 -2.12 13.10
N ASP A 6 -7.80 -1.13 12.56
CA ASP A 6 -9.26 -1.02 12.54
C ASP A 6 -9.78 -0.56 11.15
N GLU A 7 -11.10 -0.43 11.01
CA GLU A 7 -11.77 -0.06 9.77
C GLU A 7 -11.39 1.33 9.24
N THR A 8 -10.84 2.21 10.09
CA THR A 8 -10.44 3.57 9.68
C THR A 8 -8.98 3.64 9.27
N THR A 9 -8.18 2.63 9.58
CA THR A 9 -6.73 2.65 9.39
C THR A 9 -6.38 2.78 7.90
N PRO A 10 -5.67 3.85 7.48
CA PRO A 10 -5.33 4.05 6.07
C PRO A 10 -4.17 3.14 5.64
N VAL A 11 -4.44 2.26 4.66
CA VAL A 11 -3.50 1.21 4.21
C VAL A 11 -2.98 1.48 2.79
N LEU A 12 -1.67 1.35 2.60
CA LEU A 12 -1.03 1.34 1.27
C LEU A 12 -0.65 -0.08 0.82
N VAL A 13 -0.78 -0.35 -0.48
CA VAL A 13 -0.36 -1.62 -1.08
C VAL A 13 0.91 -1.44 -1.91
N GLN A 14 2.02 -2.06 -1.50
CA GLN A 14 3.26 -2.04 -2.28
C GLN A 14 3.27 -3.16 -3.32
N GLY A 15 3.54 -2.82 -4.58
CA GLY A 15 3.39 -3.72 -5.71
C GLY A 15 1.95 -3.87 -6.19
N VAL A 16 1.08 -2.87 -5.93
CA VAL A 16 -0.39 -2.92 -6.16
C VAL A 16 -0.80 -3.38 -7.56
N THR A 17 -0.01 -3.05 -8.58
CA THR A 17 -0.31 -3.41 -9.98
C THR A 17 0.10 -4.85 -10.35
N GLY A 18 0.75 -5.58 -9.42
CA GLY A 18 1.07 -7.00 -9.58
C GLY A 18 -0.19 -7.87 -9.53
N ARG A 19 -0.16 -9.03 -10.19
CA ARG A 19 -1.32 -9.94 -10.29
C ARG A 19 -1.91 -10.34 -8.93
N ILE A 20 -1.06 -10.74 -7.99
CA ILE A 20 -1.49 -11.18 -6.65
C ILE A 20 -1.94 -9.98 -5.81
N ALA A 21 -1.21 -8.87 -5.88
CA ALA A 21 -1.59 -7.63 -5.20
C ALA A 21 -2.95 -7.12 -5.67
N THR A 22 -3.22 -7.16 -6.98
CA THR A 22 -4.52 -6.76 -7.58
C THR A 22 -5.66 -7.59 -7.02
N PHE A 23 -5.49 -8.91 -6.95
CA PHE A 23 -6.50 -9.82 -6.40
C PHE A 23 -6.80 -9.49 -4.94
N HIS A 24 -5.77 -9.39 -4.09
CA HIS A 24 -5.99 -9.09 -2.67
C HIS A 24 -6.46 -7.67 -2.41
N THR A 25 -6.04 -6.68 -3.20
CA THR A 25 -6.50 -5.29 -3.08
C THR A 25 -8.01 -5.20 -3.36
N ALA A 26 -8.48 -5.87 -4.41
CA ALA A 26 -9.92 -5.91 -4.71
C ALA A 26 -10.74 -6.58 -3.60
N GLU A 27 -10.23 -7.69 -3.03
CA GLU A 27 -10.86 -8.37 -1.89
C GLU A 27 -10.85 -7.48 -0.63
N MET A 28 -9.73 -6.80 -0.33
CA MET A 28 -9.60 -5.87 0.80
C MET A 28 -10.59 -4.72 0.71
N LEU A 29 -10.73 -4.11 -0.47
CA LEU A 29 -11.71 -3.05 -0.74
C LEU A 29 -13.14 -3.57 -0.57
N THR A 30 -13.45 -4.74 -1.14
CA THR A 30 -14.78 -5.39 -1.01
C THR A 30 -15.12 -5.71 0.44
N TYR A 31 -14.11 -6.10 1.23
CA TYR A 31 -14.26 -6.39 2.65
C TYR A 31 -14.45 -5.12 3.52
N GLY A 32 -14.12 -3.95 2.98
CA GLY A 32 -14.24 -2.66 3.69
C GLY A 32 -12.94 -2.17 4.33
N THR A 33 -11.77 -2.68 3.92
CA THR A 33 -10.48 -2.12 4.33
C THR A 33 -10.29 -0.74 3.70
N ASN A 34 -9.84 0.24 4.48
CA ASN A 34 -9.53 1.59 4.00
C ASN A 34 -8.20 1.61 3.22
N VAL A 35 -8.19 1.01 2.03
CA VAL A 35 -7.04 1.07 1.11
C VAL A 35 -7.03 2.44 0.44
N VAL A 36 -6.02 3.25 0.74
CA VAL A 36 -5.94 4.65 0.29
C VAL A 36 -5.07 4.86 -0.95
N GLY A 37 -4.36 3.82 -1.38
CA GLY A 37 -3.48 3.89 -2.53
C GLY A 37 -2.57 2.68 -2.66
N GLY A 38 -1.70 2.72 -3.65
CA GLY A 38 -0.62 1.75 -3.77
C GLY A 38 0.62 2.32 -4.43
N VAL A 39 1.71 1.58 -4.33
CA VAL A 39 3.01 1.98 -4.87
C VAL A 39 3.43 0.98 -5.93
N THR A 40 3.82 1.48 -7.10
CA THR A 40 4.55 0.71 -8.11
C THR A 40 5.50 1.68 -8.83
N PRO A 41 6.82 1.56 -8.63
CA PRO A 41 7.79 2.42 -9.28
C PRO A 41 7.65 2.44 -10.81
N GLY A 42 7.60 3.63 -11.39
CA GLY A 42 7.40 3.87 -12.82
C GLY A 42 5.93 3.91 -13.26
N ARG A 43 4.98 3.86 -12.32
CA ARG A 43 3.52 3.91 -12.58
C ARG A 43 2.81 4.97 -11.75
N GLY A 44 3.54 5.92 -11.15
CA GLY A 44 2.96 7.03 -10.44
C GLY A 44 2.01 7.85 -11.33
N GLY A 45 0.84 8.19 -10.79
CA GLY A 45 -0.23 8.89 -11.51
C GLY A 45 -1.25 7.98 -12.18
N ASP A 46 -1.00 6.67 -12.27
CA ASP A 46 -2.02 5.69 -12.67
C ASP A 46 -3.10 5.56 -11.58
N THR A 47 -4.26 5.03 -11.97
CA THR A 47 -5.27 4.48 -11.05
C THR A 47 -5.35 2.98 -11.25
N HIS A 48 -5.39 2.21 -10.15
CA HIS A 48 -5.53 0.76 -10.19
C HIS A 48 -6.42 0.28 -9.04
N CYS A 49 -7.34 -0.65 -9.29
CA CYS A 49 -8.35 -1.05 -8.29
C CYS A 49 -9.10 0.15 -7.67
N ASP A 50 -9.38 1.17 -8.48
CA ASP A 50 -10.02 2.44 -8.06
C ASP A 50 -9.26 3.24 -6.98
N VAL A 51 -7.97 2.94 -6.75
CA VAL A 51 -7.09 3.68 -5.85
C VAL A 51 -5.91 4.31 -6.62
N PRO A 52 -5.38 5.47 -6.17
CA PRO A 52 -4.26 6.11 -6.83
C PRO A 52 -2.96 5.30 -6.67
N VAL A 53 -2.14 5.30 -7.72
CA VAL A 53 -0.81 4.68 -7.73
C VAL A 53 0.26 5.76 -7.66
N PHE A 54 1.26 5.54 -6.81
CA PHE A 54 2.41 6.42 -6.62
C PHE A 54 3.71 5.71 -7.02
N ASP A 55 4.74 6.50 -7.35
CA ASP A 55 6.06 5.95 -7.64
C ASP A 55 6.85 5.57 -6.39
N THR A 56 6.60 6.25 -5.27
CA THR A 56 7.35 6.06 -4.01
C THR A 56 6.43 6.06 -2.79
N MET A 57 6.85 5.40 -1.71
CA MET A 57 6.13 5.39 -0.44
C MET A 57 6.04 6.78 0.17
N LYS A 58 7.07 7.63 0.05
CA LYS A 58 7.04 9.00 0.58
C LYS A 58 5.96 9.86 -0.06
N GLN A 59 5.80 9.76 -1.39
CA GLN A 59 4.73 10.46 -2.09
C GLN A 59 3.35 9.95 -1.66
N ALA A 60 3.21 8.62 -1.57
CA ALA A 60 1.96 7.99 -1.16
C ALA A 60 1.55 8.40 0.26
N VAL A 61 2.45 8.32 1.24
CA VAL A 61 2.20 8.73 2.63
C VAL A 61 1.90 10.23 2.71
N ALA A 62 2.66 11.09 2.03
CA ALA A 62 2.41 12.54 2.04
C ALA A 62 1.03 12.92 1.45
N ALA A 63 0.52 12.14 0.50
CA ALA A 63 -0.78 12.39 -0.14
C ALA A 63 -1.97 11.77 0.62
N THR A 64 -1.74 10.71 1.40
CA THR A 64 -2.83 9.87 1.94
C THR A 64 -2.81 9.72 3.46
N GLU A 65 -1.74 10.16 4.12
CA GLU A 65 -1.51 10.01 5.57
C GLU A 65 -1.56 8.54 6.04
N ALA A 66 -1.24 7.60 5.14
CA ALA A 66 -1.22 6.18 5.44
C ALA A 66 -0.25 5.84 6.58
N THR A 67 -0.69 4.97 7.49
CA THR A 67 0.08 4.51 8.65
C THR A 67 0.41 3.02 8.60
N ALA A 68 -0.27 2.27 7.71
CA ALA A 68 -0.03 0.85 7.50
C ALA A 68 0.26 0.55 6.02
N SER A 69 1.01 -0.52 5.76
CA SER A 69 1.26 -1.03 4.41
C SER A 69 1.22 -2.55 4.36
N VAL A 70 0.97 -3.10 3.18
CA VAL A 70 1.14 -4.52 2.86
C VAL A 70 2.06 -4.68 1.66
N VAL A 71 3.01 -5.61 1.74
CA VAL A 71 4.06 -5.81 0.73
C VAL A 71 3.73 -7.02 -0.15
N PHE A 72 3.30 -6.76 -1.39
CA PHE A 72 3.15 -7.77 -2.45
C PHE A 72 4.28 -7.65 -3.49
N VAL A 73 5.49 -7.41 -3.01
CA VAL A 73 6.69 -7.24 -3.82
C VAL A 73 7.45 -8.58 -3.93
N PRO A 74 8.03 -8.94 -5.10
CA PRO A 74 8.80 -10.18 -5.24
C PRO A 74 9.95 -10.29 -4.23
N PRO A 75 10.33 -11.52 -3.80
CA PRO A 75 11.32 -11.72 -2.73
C PRO A 75 12.64 -10.96 -2.88
N PRO A 76 13.24 -10.83 -4.08
CA PRO A 76 14.49 -10.08 -4.25
C PRO A 76 14.42 -8.60 -3.89
N PHE A 77 13.22 -8.00 -3.91
CA PHE A 77 13.01 -6.57 -3.68
C PHE A 77 12.23 -6.30 -2.39
N ALA A 78 11.75 -7.33 -1.69
CA ALA A 78 10.91 -7.19 -0.51
C ALA A 78 11.62 -6.45 0.64
N ALA A 79 12.92 -6.71 0.85
CA ALA A 79 13.68 -6.02 1.89
C ALA A 79 13.75 -4.50 1.63
N ASP A 80 14.01 -4.10 0.39
CA ASP A 80 14.09 -2.68 0.02
C ASP A 80 12.72 -1.99 0.15
N ALA A 81 11.64 -2.66 -0.29
CA ALA A 81 10.27 -2.18 -0.13
C ALA A 81 9.87 -1.96 1.35
N ILE A 82 10.18 -2.92 2.23
CA ILE A 82 9.92 -2.78 3.67
C ILE A 82 10.72 -1.62 4.27
N MET A 83 11.99 -1.47 3.86
CA MET A 83 12.83 -0.35 4.32
C MET A 83 12.33 1.00 3.79
N GLU A 84 11.82 1.06 2.56
CA GLU A 84 11.22 2.25 1.98
C GLU A 84 9.95 2.66 2.75
N ALA A 85 9.11 1.70 3.12
CA ALA A 85 7.93 1.95 3.93
C ALA A 85 8.29 2.51 5.31
N ALA A 86 9.28 1.92 5.98
CA ALA A 86 9.77 2.40 7.26
C ALA A 86 10.35 3.82 7.17
N ASP A 87 11.15 4.11 6.13
CA ASP A 87 11.71 5.46 5.89
C ASP A 87 10.64 6.50 5.52
N ALA A 88 9.50 6.07 4.97
CA ALA A 88 8.35 6.92 4.71
C ALA A 88 7.45 7.16 5.93
N GLY A 89 7.73 6.51 7.08
CA GLY A 89 6.99 6.70 8.32
C GLY A 89 5.80 5.75 8.52
N ILE A 90 5.75 4.63 7.78
CA ILE A 90 4.77 3.56 8.04
C ILE A 90 5.08 2.90 9.38
N GLU A 91 4.05 2.72 10.20
CA GLU A 91 4.15 2.11 11.54
C GLU A 91 4.00 0.59 11.50
N TYR A 92 3.15 0.09 10.59
CA TYR A 92 2.82 -1.34 10.48
C TYR A 92 2.95 -1.80 9.03
N CYS A 93 3.77 -2.83 8.77
CA CYS A 93 4.07 -3.33 7.42
C CYS A 93 3.97 -4.86 7.33
#